data_AF-A0AAW3F8U3-F1
#
_entry.id   AF-A0AAW3F8U3-F1
#
_cell.length_a   1.000
_cell.length_b   1.000
_cell.length_c   1.000
_cell.angle_alpha   90.00
_cell.angle_beta   90.00
_cell.angle_gamma   90.00
#
_symmetry.space_group_name_H-M   'P 1'
#
loop_
_entity.id
_entity.type
_entity.pdbx_description
1 polymer ?
#
loop_
_entity_poly.entity_id
_entity_poly.type
_entity_poly.pdbx_seq_one_letter_code
_entity_poly.pdbx_strand_id
1 'polypeptide(L)'
;MIEPYEQTLNRVGVATRRAWAQRVQKQIDEQIANYHDQRMRCVVLAGERYREFLVEYLRSRFELEIPMQGLAIGRQLQWLTDH
;
A
#
# COMPACT_ATOMS: atom_id res chain seq x y z
N MET A 1 -21.10 2.61 4.93
CA MET A 1 -21.15 1.18 4.58
C MET A 1 -19.94 0.90 3.70
N ILE A 2 -19.00 0.05 4.13
CA ILE A 2 -17.91 -0.39 3.26
C ILE A 2 -18.51 -1.53 2.44
N GLU A 3 -18.71 -1.32 1.14
CA GLU A 3 -19.18 -2.38 0.25
C GLU A 3 -18.23 -3.58 0.32
N PRO A 4 -18.72 -4.83 0.21
CA PRO A 4 -17.85 -6.00 0.21
C PRO A 4 -16.86 -5.87 -0.95
N TYR A 5 -15.58 -5.68 -0.65
CA TYR A 5 -14.53 -5.60 -1.65
C TYR A 5 -14.20 -7.01 -2.16
N GLU A 6 -15.10 -7.58 -2.95
CA GLU A 6 -14.93 -8.84 -3.70
C GLU A 6 -14.11 -8.58 -4.98
N GLN A 7 -12.95 -7.93 -4.85
CA GLN A 7 -11.90 -7.98 -5.87
C GLN A 7 -10.56 -8.11 -5.16
N THR A 8 -10.29 -9.27 -4.56
CA THR A 8 -8.95 -9.55 -4.02
C THR A 8 -7.95 -9.27 -5.14
N LEU A 9 -7.07 -8.28 -4.99
CA LEU A 9 -6.06 -7.97 -6.01
C LEU A 9 -5.23 -9.21 -6.34
N ASN A 10 -5.14 -10.16 -5.40
CA ASN A 10 -4.53 -11.48 -5.59
C ASN A 10 -5.09 -12.28 -6.79
N ARG A 11 -6.34 -12.03 -7.22
CA ARG A 11 -7.03 -12.79 -8.27
C ARG A 11 -7.19 -12.03 -9.60
N VAL A 12 -6.99 -10.71 -9.61
CA VAL A 12 -7.13 -9.89 -10.82
C VAL A 12 -5.81 -9.75 -11.56
N GLY A 13 -5.87 -9.50 -12.87
CA GLY A 13 -4.69 -9.35 -13.73
C GLY A 13 -3.83 -8.11 -13.42
N VAL A 14 -2.60 -8.12 -13.94
CA VAL A 14 -1.61 -7.02 -13.75
C VAL A 14 -2.18 -5.65 -14.15
N ALA A 15 -2.92 -5.58 -15.26
CA ALA A 15 -3.50 -4.33 -15.75
C ALA A 15 -4.49 -3.73 -14.73
N THR A 16 -5.37 -4.56 -14.16
CA THR A 16 -6.33 -4.15 -13.13
C THR A 16 -5.63 -3.70 -11.86
N ARG A 17 -4.57 -4.41 -11.42
CA ARG A 17 -3.81 -4.00 -10.24
C ARG A 17 -3.08 -2.67 -10.45
N ARG A 18 -2.57 -2.41 -11.66
CA ARG A 18 -1.98 -1.12 -12.01
C ARG A 18 -3.01 0.01 -11.99
N ALA A 19 -4.19 -0.22 -12.59
CA ALA A 19 -5.27 0.76 -12.57
C ALA A 19 -5.75 1.06 -11.15
N TRP A 20 -5.87 0.02 -10.32
CA TRP A 20 -6.17 0.17 -8.90
C TRP A 20 -5.09 1.00 -8.18
N ALA A 21 -3.81 0.71 -8.42
CA ALA A 21 -2.71 1.46 -7.81
C ALA A 21 -2.72 2.94 -8.22
N GLN A 22 -2.96 3.25 -9.50
CA GLN A 22 -3.11 4.63 -9.97
C GLN A 22 -4.25 5.37 -9.29
N ARG A 23 -5.37 4.69 -9.02
CA ARG A 23 -6.48 5.28 -8.26
C ARG A 23 -6.05 5.61 -6.83
N VAL A 24 -5.36 4.69 -6.15
CA VAL A 24 -4.85 4.90 -4.80
C VAL A 24 -3.84 6.05 -4.75
N GLN A 25 -2.95 6.17 -5.73
CA GLN A 25 -1.99 7.29 -5.83
C GLN A 25 -2.70 8.64 -5.85
N LYS A 26 -3.76 8.78 -6.67
CA LYS A 26 -4.56 10.02 -6.71
C LYS A 26 -5.21 10.33 -5.35
N GLN A 27 -5.77 9.32 -4.71
CA GLN A 27 -6.39 9.47 -3.40
C GLN A 27 -5.37 9.90 -2.34
N ILE A 28 -4.15 9.34 -2.37
CA ILE A 28 -3.08 9.76 -1.47
C ILE A 28 -2.68 11.22 -1.75
N ASP A 29 -2.44 11.59 -3.01
CA ASP A 29 -2.08 12.95 -3.41
C ASP A 29 -3.14 13.96 -2.93
N GLU A 30 -4.44 13.65 -3.04
CA GLU A 30 -5.55 14.48 -2.56
C GLU A 30 -5.53 14.64 -1.02
N GLN A 31 -5.26 13.57 -0.27
CA GLN A 31 -5.25 13.62 1.19
C GLN A 31 -4.04 14.38 1.75
N ILE A 32 -2.89 14.28 1.09
CA ILE A 32 -1.65 14.93 1.54
C ILE A 32 -1.48 16.35 0.96
N ALA A 33 -2.42 16.81 0.13
CA ALA A 33 -2.37 18.09 -0.58
C ALA A 33 -2.30 19.32 0.33
N ASN A 34 -2.38 19.20 1.65
CA ASN A 34 -2.23 20.33 2.58
C ASN A 34 -0.95 20.26 3.44
N TYR A 35 -0.08 19.28 3.18
CA TYR A 35 1.04 18.96 4.05
C TYR A 35 2.41 19.04 3.34
N HIS A 36 2.52 19.94 2.36
CA HIS A 36 3.66 20.02 1.44
C HIS A 36 5.04 20.21 2.09
N ASP A 37 5.09 20.78 3.29
CA ASP A 37 6.35 21.11 3.99
C ASP A 37 6.76 20.06 5.04
N GLN A 38 6.01 18.96 5.17
CA GLN A 38 6.27 17.94 6.19
C GLN A 38 6.93 16.70 5.61
N ARG A 39 8.08 16.31 6.19
CA ARG A 39 8.68 15.01 5.92
C ARG A 39 7.82 13.92 6.56
N MET A 40 7.08 13.19 5.75
CA MET A 40 6.16 12.14 6.21
C MET A 40 6.81 10.76 6.10
N ARG A 41 6.55 9.94 7.12
CA ARG A 41 6.89 8.51 7.11
C ARG A 41 5.69 7.71 6.61
N CYS A 42 5.93 6.79 5.69
CA CYS A 42 4.92 5.87 5.17
C CYS A 42 5.29 4.44 5.55
N VAL A 43 4.46 3.80 6.37
CA VAL A 43 4.63 2.39 6.75
C VAL A 43 3.61 1.55 5.98
N VAL A 44 4.09 0.67 5.10
CA VAL A 44 3.24 -0.20 4.29
C VAL A 44 3.15 -1.57 4.95
N LEU A 45 1.96 -1.87 5.47
CA LEU A 45 1.62 -3.17 6.05
C LEU A 45 0.83 -4.06 5.07
N ALA A 46 0.65 -3.61 3.84
CA ALA A 46 -0.09 -4.36 2.83
C ALA A 46 0.80 -5.44 2.16
N GLY A 47 0.18 -6.56 1.80
CA GLY A 47 0.84 -7.65 1.08
C GLY A 47 1.36 -7.24 -0.31
N GLU A 48 2.24 -8.06 -0.89
CA GLU A 48 2.98 -7.74 -2.14
C GLU A 48 2.08 -7.25 -3.29
N ARG A 49 0.99 -7.96 -3.58
CA ARG A 49 0.05 -7.62 -4.66
C ARG A 49 -0.58 -6.24 -4.52
N TYR A 50 -0.71 -5.74 -3.30
CA TYR A 50 -1.28 -4.43 -3.01
C TYR A 50 -0.23 -3.32 -3.11
N ARG A 51 1.06 -3.63 -2.92
CA ARG A 51 2.13 -2.61 -2.93
C ARG A 51 2.97 -2.60 -4.22
N GLU A 52 2.92 -3.63 -5.06
CA GLU A 52 3.84 -3.79 -6.21
C GLU A 52 3.92 -2.58 -7.15
N PHE A 53 2.81 -1.84 -7.34
CA PHE A 53 2.76 -0.62 -8.17
C PHE A 53 2.66 0.69 -7.36
N LEU A 54 2.72 0.59 -6.03
CA LEU A 54 2.71 1.75 -5.13
C LEU A 54 4.10 2.06 -4.58
N VAL A 55 4.98 1.06 -4.43
CA VAL A 55 6.29 1.23 -3.77
C VAL A 55 7.12 2.38 -4.35
N GLU A 56 7.28 2.47 -5.67
CA GLU A 56 8.06 3.56 -6.28
C GLU A 56 7.42 4.93 -6.06
N TYR A 57 6.10 5.02 -6.20
CA TYR A 57 5.35 6.26 -5.93
C TYR A 57 5.49 6.71 -4.47
N LEU A 58 5.42 5.78 -3.52
CA LEU A 58 5.54 6.08 -2.10
C LEU A 58 6.98 6.47 -1.73
N ARG A 59 7.98 5.75 -2.26
CA ARG A 59 9.40 6.04 -2.00
C ARG A 59 9.81 7.42 -2.51
N SER A 60 9.20 7.90 -3.60
CA SER A 60 9.49 9.23 -4.13
C SER A 60 8.90 10.38 -3.31
N ARG A 61 8.01 10.09 -2.35
CA ARG A 61 7.25 11.09 -1.58
C ARG A 61 7.49 11.00 -0.07
N PHE A 62 7.84 9.81 0.42
CA PHE A 62 7.86 9.49 1.84
C PHE A 62 9.13 8.77 2.26
N GLU A 63 9.44 8.84 3.55
CA GLU A 63 10.31 7.86 4.19
C GLU A 63 9.57 6.53 4.27
N LEU A 64 9.80 5.66 3.29
CA LEU A 64 9.06 4.42 3.11
C LEU A 64 9.65 3.27 3.92
N GLU A 65 8.79 2.61 4.69
CA GLU A 65 9.09 1.37 5.40
C GLU A 65 8.12 0.26 5.03
N ILE A 66 8.66 -0.95 4.88
CA ILE A 66 7.87 -2.14 4.57
C ILE A 66 8.35 -3.28 5.48
N PRO A 67 7.95 -3.26 6.77
CA PRO A 67 8.50 -4.17 7.79
C PRO A 67 8.34 -5.64 7.45
N MET A 68 7.26 -5.95 6.72
CA MET A 68 6.89 -7.32 6.35
C MET A 68 7.43 -7.78 4.99
N GLN A 69 8.32 -7.00 4.36
CA GLN A 69 8.91 -7.38 3.08
C GLN A 69 9.71 -8.68 3.19
N GLY A 70 9.39 -9.65 2.31
CA GLY A 70 10.05 -10.96 2.29
C GLY A 70 9.54 -11.97 3.32
N LEU A 71 8.65 -11.56 4.24
CA LEU A 71 8.03 -12.47 5.19
C LEU A 71 6.93 -13.29 4.51
N ALA A 72 6.90 -14.60 4.77
CA ALA A 72 5.76 -15.45 4.41
C ALA A 72 4.50 -15.02 5.18
N ILE A 73 3.31 -15.31 4.64
CA ILE A 73 2.02 -14.84 5.22
C ILE A 73 1.86 -15.15 6.71
N GLY A 74 2.27 -16.33 7.18
CA GLY A 74 2.21 -16.68 8.60
C GLY A 74 3.08 -15.79 9.48
N ARG A 75 4.25 -15.38 9.00
CA ARG A 75 5.15 -14.44 9.69
C ARG A 75 4.64 -13.01 9.65
N GLN A 76 3.94 -12.63 8.58
CA GLN A 76 3.25 -11.33 8.51
C GLN A 76 2.13 -11.25 9.54
N LEU A 77 1.30 -12.30 9.63
CA LEU A 77 0.22 -12.37 10.62
C LEU A 77 0.77 -12.31 12.04
N GLN A 78 1.83 -13.07 12.33
CA GLN A 78 2.50 -13.00 13.62
C GLN A 78 3.02 -11.58 13.94
N TRP A 79 3.67 -10.92 12.97
CA TRP A 79 4.18 -9.56 13.16
C TRP A 79 3.07 -8.57 13.52
N LEU A 80 1.89 -8.72 12.89
CA LEU A 80 0.70 -7.89 13.12
C LEU A 80 0.01 -8.16 14.46
N THR A 81 0.25 -9.31 15.09
CA THR A 81 -0.38 -9.67 16.38
C THR A 81 0.54 -9.48 17.59
N ASP A 82 1.86 -9.46 17.38
CA ASP A 82 2.86 -9.43 18.45
C ASP A 82 3.30 -8.00 18.85
N HIS A 83 2.72 -6.94 18.25
CA HIS A 83 2.97 -5.52 18.55
C HIS A 83 1.65 -4.78 18.84
#